data_AF-A0AA39A1C5-F1
#
_entry.id   AF-A0AA39A1C5-F1
#
_cell.length_a   1.000
_cell.length_b   1.000
_cell.length_c   1.000
_cell.angle_alpha   90.00
_cell.angle_beta   90.00
_cell.angle_gamma   90.00
#
_symmetry.space_group_name_H-M   'P 1'
#
loop_
_entity.id
_entity.type
_entity.pdbx_description
1 polymer ?
#
loop_
_entity_poly.entity_id
_entity_poly.type
_entity_poly.pdbx_seq_one_letter_code
_entity_poly.pdbx_strand_id
1 'polypeptide(L)'
;MHSGRDKRTVKSLVVGRPILLALEDIDGGPSFLEKALRFLEKFGIKVEGILRQSADVEEVDRRVQEYEQGKTEFGADEDAHVVGDCVKHVLRELPSSPVPASCCTALLEAYKIDRKDARVSAMRSAILETFPEPNRRLLQRYSLSLFLK
;
A
#
# COMPACT_ATOMS: atom_id res chain seq x y z
N MET A 1 19.67 -39.83 -11.38
CA MET A 1 19.62 -38.38 -11.74
C MET A 1 18.32 -38.18 -12.51
N HIS A 2 17.29 -37.51 -12.00
CA HIS A 2 17.25 -36.11 -11.59
C HIS A 2 16.28 -35.93 -10.42
N SER A 3 16.74 -35.20 -9.39
CA SER A 3 15.96 -34.78 -8.23
C SER A 3 15.14 -33.55 -8.62
N GLY A 4 13.83 -33.73 -8.82
CA GLY A 4 12.88 -32.62 -8.83
C GLY A 4 12.68 -32.15 -7.39
N ARG A 5 13.47 -31.16 -6.96
CA ARG A 5 13.19 -30.46 -5.69
C ARG A 5 11.88 -29.70 -5.87
N ASP A 6 10.85 -30.19 -5.20
CA ASP A 6 9.62 -29.49 -4.93
C ASP A 6 9.97 -28.26 -4.07
N LYS A 7 10.35 -27.16 -4.72
CA LYS A 7 10.52 -25.86 -4.07
C LYS A 7 9.12 -25.45 -3.63
N ARG A 8 8.77 -25.74 -2.38
CA ARG A 8 7.66 -25.07 -1.69
C ARG A 8 7.87 -23.58 -1.94
N THR A 9 7.04 -22.99 -2.78
CA THR A 9 7.00 -21.54 -2.97
C THR A 9 6.59 -20.97 -1.63
N VAL A 10 7.57 -20.50 -0.86
CA VAL A 10 7.32 -19.75 0.37
C VAL A 10 6.48 -18.56 -0.08
N LYS A 11 5.23 -18.49 0.36
CA LYS A 11 4.37 -17.35 0.07
C LYS A 11 5.02 -16.13 0.73
N SER A 12 5.30 -15.10 -0.06
CA SER A 12 5.89 -13.86 0.43
C SER A 12 5.06 -13.28 1.58
N LEU A 13 5.75 -12.71 2.57
CA LEU A 13 5.12 -12.00 3.69
C LEU A 13 4.82 -10.53 3.35
N VAL A 14 5.25 -10.06 2.18
CA VAL A 14 5.18 -8.64 1.80
C VAL A 14 4.36 -8.43 0.53
N VAL A 15 4.73 -9.09 -0.58
CA VAL A 15 4.11 -8.87 -1.90
C VAL A 15 3.16 -9.99 -2.30
N GLY A 16 2.24 -9.72 -3.22
CA GLY A 16 1.26 -10.72 -3.69
C GLY A 16 0.22 -11.12 -2.64
N ARG A 17 0.15 -10.40 -1.51
CA ARG A 17 -0.76 -10.71 -0.42
C ARG A 17 -2.17 -10.20 -0.71
N PRO A 18 -3.22 -10.93 -0.31
CA PRO A 18 -4.59 -10.45 -0.44
C PRO A 18 -4.76 -9.11 0.28
N ILE A 19 -5.57 -8.22 -0.28
CA ILE A 19 -5.82 -6.88 0.27
C ILE A 19 -6.33 -6.88 1.72
N LEU A 20 -7.01 -7.96 2.15
CA LEU A 20 -7.44 -8.15 3.53
C LEU A 20 -6.27 -8.15 4.52
N LEU A 21 -5.07 -8.54 4.07
CA LEU A 21 -3.85 -8.59 4.87
C LEU A 21 -2.88 -7.43 4.55
N ALA A 22 -3.35 -6.41 3.83
CA ALA A 22 -2.50 -5.30 3.39
C ALA A 22 -2.14 -4.34 4.53
N LEU A 23 -2.95 -4.25 5.59
CA LEU A 23 -2.67 -3.38 6.74
C LEU A 23 -2.36 -4.19 8.00
N GLU A 24 -3.00 -5.35 8.17
CA GLU A 24 -2.90 -6.19 9.36
C GLU A 24 -2.55 -7.63 8.95
N ASP A 25 -1.66 -8.25 9.71
CA ASP A 25 -1.24 -9.64 9.56
C ASP A 25 -2.24 -10.62 10.19
N ILE A 26 -2.05 -11.92 9.94
CA ILE A 26 -2.95 -12.98 10.44
C ILE A 26 -2.96 -13.02 11.98
N ASP A 27 -1.88 -12.59 12.62
CA ASP A 27 -1.73 -12.49 14.07
C ASP A 27 -2.31 -11.20 14.66
N GLY A 28 -2.94 -10.35 13.84
CA GLY A 28 -3.44 -9.04 14.25
C GLY A 28 -2.35 -7.95 14.34
N GLY A 29 -1.11 -8.28 13.99
CA GLY A 29 0.00 -7.33 13.99
C GLY A 29 -0.04 -6.37 12.79
N PRO A 30 0.62 -5.21 12.86
CA PRO A 30 0.75 -4.34 11.70
C PRO A 30 1.62 -5.01 10.62
N SER A 31 1.10 -5.05 9.39
CA SER A 31 1.81 -5.58 8.22
C SER A 31 3.02 -4.71 7.84
N PHE A 32 3.86 -5.22 6.92
CA PHE A 32 4.95 -4.46 6.29
C PHE A 32 4.48 -3.09 5.79
N LEU A 33 3.36 -3.04 5.07
CA LEU A 33 2.83 -1.81 4.48
C LEU A 33 2.37 -0.83 5.56
N GLU A 34 1.67 -1.29 6.61
CA GLU A 34 1.27 -0.42 7.72
C GLU A 34 2.48 0.15 8.47
N LYS A 35 3.53 -0.66 8.70
CA LYS A 35 4.77 -0.18 9.32
C LYS A 35 5.49 0.84 8.43
N ALA A 36 5.53 0.61 7.12
CA ALA A 36 6.12 1.56 6.17
C ALA A 36 5.35 2.89 6.13
N LEU A 37 4.01 2.84 6.15
CA LEU A 37 3.17 4.04 6.23
C LEU A 37 3.43 4.83 7.52
N ARG A 38 3.51 4.16 8.68
CA ARG A 38 3.86 4.80 9.96
C ARG A 38 5.25 5.42 9.94
N PHE A 39 6.22 4.76 9.30
CA PHE A 39 7.55 5.32 9.10
C PHE A 39 7.48 6.62 8.29
N LEU A 40 6.78 6.62 7.14
CA LEU A 40 6.66 7.81 6.29
C LEU A 40 5.96 8.97 6.99
N GLU A 41 4.93 8.68 7.79
CA GLU A 41 4.24 9.68 8.63
C GLU A 41 5.17 10.35 9.65
N LYS A 42 6.15 9.60 10.16
CA LYS A 42 7.08 10.09 11.18
C LYS A 42 8.31 10.77 10.58
N PHE A 43 8.87 10.20 9.52
CA PHE A 43 10.19 10.55 9.00
C PHE A 43 10.16 11.09 7.57
N GLY A 44 9.25 10.60 6.72
CA GLY A 44 9.18 10.96 5.30
C GLY A 44 8.70 12.40 5.02
N ILE A 45 7.98 13.01 5.96
CA ILE A 45 7.34 14.33 5.77
C ILE A 45 8.34 15.47 5.52
N LYS A 46 9.55 15.36 6.08
CA LYS A 46 10.60 16.37 5.90
C LYS A 46 11.55 16.07 4.74
N VAL A 47 11.32 14.94 4.05
CA VAL A 47 12.18 14.49 2.96
C VAL A 47 11.68 15.12 1.66
N GLU A 48 12.55 15.88 1.02
CA GLU A 48 12.27 16.47 -0.28
C GLU A 48 12.00 15.37 -1.31
N GLY A 49 10.97 15.54 -2.14
CA GLY A 49 10.68 14.59 -3.20
C GLY A 49 10.14 13.23 -2.72
N ILE A 50 9.72 13.10 -1.45
CA ILE A 50 9.17 11.85 -0.93
C ILE A 50 8.04 11.31 -1.83
N LEU A 51 8.09 10.01 -2.15
CA LEU A 51 7.24 9.29 -3.12
C LEU A 51 7.34 9.72 -4.59
N ARG A 52 7.89 10.89 -4.89
CA ARG A 52 8.15 11.39 -6.24
C ARG A 52 9.51 10.91 -6.78
N GLN A 53 10.56 11.01 -5.97
CA GLN A 53 11.88 10.49 -6.28
C GLN A 53 11.88 8.97 -6.06
N SER A 54 12.44 8.25 -7.02
CA SER A 54 12.65 6.80 -6.92
C SER A 54 13.97 6.49 -6.23
N ALA A 55 13.94 5.46 -5.40
CA ALA A 55 15.13 4.83 -4.87
C ALA A 55 15.69 3.81 -5.88
N ASP A 56 16.84 3.23 -5.54
CA ASP A 56 17.36 2.08 -6.28
C ASP A 56 16.42 0.88 -6.06
N VAL A 57 16.06 0.20 -7.16
CA VAL A 57 15.19 -0.99 -7.13
C VAL A 57 15.84 -2.11 -6.32
N GLU A 58 17.16 -2.27 -6.37
CA GLU A 58 17.88 -3.29 -5.61
C GLU A 58 17.78 -3.05 -4.10
N GLU A 59 17.73 -1.78 -3.66
CA GLU A 59 17.57 -1.44 -2.25
C GLU A 59 16.16 -1.73 -1.74
N VAL A 60 15.14 -1.51 -2.57
CA VAL A 60 13.74 -1.87 -2.29
C VAL A 60 13.61 -3.39 -2.15
N ASP A 61 14.14 -4.15 -3.11
CA ASP A 61 14.10 -5.61 -3.10
C ASP A 61 14.85 -6.18 -1.89
N ARG A 62 16.04 -5.64 -1.59
CA ARG A 62 16.80 -6.00 -0.39
C ARG A 62 15.99 -5.75 0.87
N ARG A 63 15.33 -4.60 0.98
CA ARG A 63 14.58 -4.24 2.18
C ARG A 63 13.37 -5.16 2.41
N VAL A 64 12.70 -5.58 1.34
CA VAL A 64 11.63 -6.58 1.37
C VAL A 64 12.18 -7.93 1.85
N GLN A 65 13.30 -8.39 1.30
CA GLN A 65 13.93 -9.65 1.72
C GLN A 65 14.37 -9.62 3.20
N GLU A 66 14.92 -8.51 3.67
CA GLU A 66 15.30 -8.35 5.08
C GLU A 66 14.08 -8.51 6.01
N TYR A 67 12.91 -7.99 5.62
CA TYR A 67 11.68 -8.19 6.37
C TYR A 67 11.28 -9.66 6.44
N GLU A 68 11.34 -10.37 5.30
CA GLU A 68 11.05 -11.80 5.23
C GLU A 68 12.02 -12.66 6.04
N GLN A 69 13.23 -12.17 6.28
CA GLN A 69 14.27 -12.81 7.10
C GLN A 69 14.19 -12.43 8.59
N GLY A 70 13.21 -11.60 8.99
CA GLY A 70 12.93 -11.27 10.38
C GLY A 70 13.27 -9.83 10.80
N LYS A 71 13.80 -8.99 9.91
CA LYS A 71 13.99 -7.54 10.17
C LYS A 71 12.67 -6.79 9.94
N THR A 72 11.76 -6.96 10.89
CA THR A 72 10.35 -6.60 10.74
C THR A 72 10.02 -5.15 11.08
N GLU A 73 10.97 -4.35 11.56
CA GLU A 73 10.77 -2.95 11.96
C GLU A 73 11.53 -2.00 11.05
N PHE A 74 10.99 -0.79 10.85
CA PHE A 74 11.66 0.31 10.14
C PHE A 74 12.38 1.24 11.12
N GLY A 75 13.71 1.32 11.02
CA GLY A 75 14.54 2.20 11.83
C GLY A 75 14.48 3.66 11.38
N ALA A 76 14.71 4.62 12.28
CA ALA A 76 14.69 6.06 11.97
C ALA A 76 15.80 6.52 11.00
N ASP A 77 16.81 5.68 10.83
CA ASP A 77 17.98 5.81 9.98
C ASP A 77 17.78 5.23 8.57
N GLU A 78 16.64 4.58 8.29
CA GLU A 78 16.34 4.07 6.95
C GLU A 78 16.07 5.22 5.96
N ASP A 79 16.45 5.00 4.69
CA ASP A 79 16.17 5.96 3.61
C ASP A 79 14.67 6.00 3.30
N ALA A 80 14.06 7.18 3.48
CA ALA A 80 12.65 7.36 3.25
C ALA A 80 12.22 7.17 1.79
N HIS A 81 13.10 7.37 0.81
CA HIS A 81 12.80 7.04 -0.59
C HIS A 81 12.68 5.53 -0.78
N VAL A 82 13.57 4.75 -0.16
CA VAL A 82 13.50 3.28 -0.20
C VAL A 82 12.21 2.80 0.47
N VAL A 83 11.86 3.33 1.64
CA VAL A 83 10.60 2.97 2.32
C VAL A 83 9.37 3.44 1.52
N GLY A 84 9.44 4.60 0.87
CA GLY A 84 8.41 5.09 -0.03
C GLY A 84 8.21 4.19 -1.26
N ASP A 85 9.29 3.71 -1.86
CA ASP A 85 9.24 2.79 -2.98
C ASP A 85 8.81 1.39 -2.55
N CYS A 86 9.13 0.96 -1.33
CA CYS A 86 8.55 -0.23 -0.70
C CYS A 86 7.01 -0.17 -0.63
N VAL A 87 6.43 0.98 -0.22
CA VAL A 87 4.97 1.19 -0.22
C VAL A 87 4.41 1.07 -1.64
N LYS A 88 5.02 1.75 -2.61
CA LYS A 88 4.59 1.68 -4.02
C LYS A 88 4.70 0.26 -4.58
N HIS A 89 5.74 -0.47 -4.20
CA HIS A 89 5.97 -1.84 -4.63
C HIS A 89 4.87 -2.78 -4.13
N VAL A 90 4.55 -2.75 -2.83
CA VAL A 90 3.46 -3.57 -2.27
C VAL A 90 2.13 -3.29 -2.96
N LEU A 91 1.77 -2.02 -3.15
CA LEU A 91 0.51 -1.65 -3.81
C LEU A 91 0.44 -2.12 -5.26
N ARG A 92 1.57 -2.11 -5.98
CA ARG A 92 1.68 -2.59 -7.36
C ARG A 92 1.55 -4.11 -7.47
N GLU A 93 2.08 -4.84 -6.49
CA GLU A 93 2.06 -6.31 -6.46
C GLU A 93 0.82 -6.90 -5.76
N LEU A 94 -0.18 -6.08 -5.41
CA LEU A 94 -1.45 -6.60 -4.90
C LEU A 94 -2.12 -7.48 -5.98
N PRO A 95 -2.72 -8.63 -5.60
CA PRO A 95 -3.41 -9.51 -6.55
C PRO A 95 -4.56 -8.83 -7.30
N SER A 96 -5.10 -7.75 -6.75
CA SER A 96 -6.11 -6.90 -7.37
C SER A 96 -5.89 -5.44 -6.99
N SER A 97 -6.28 -4.54 -7.89
CA SER A 97 -6.18 -3.10 -7.66
C SER A 97 -6.92 -2.68 -6.39
N PRO A 98 -6.35 -1.78 -5.56
CA PRO A 98 -7.06 -1.20 -4.42
C PRO A 98 -8.29 -0.39 -4.84
N VAL A 99 -8.34 0.06 -6.11
CA VAL A 99 -9.52 0.64 -6.74
C VAL A 99 -10.02 -0.32 -7.84
N PRO A 100 -11.03 -1.16 -7.56
CA PRO A 100 -11.64 -2.03 -8.56
C PRO A 100 -12.26 -1.24 -9.72
N ALA A 101 -12.38 -1.86 -10.90
CA ALA A 101 -12.92 -1.19 -12.09
C ALA A 101 -14.33 -0.63 -11.88
N SER A 102 -15.23 -1.37 -11.21
CA SER A 102 -16.58 -0.91 -10.88
C SER A 102 -16.56 0.33 -9.98
N CYS A 103 -15.65 0.36 -9.01
CA CYS A 103 -15.43 1.48 -8.11
C CYS A 103 -14.89 2.70 -8.86
N CYS A 104 -13.97 2.50 -9.81
CA CYS A 104 -13.46 3.54 -10.69
C CYS A 104 -14.59 4.18 -11.52
N THR A 105 -15.45 3.36 -12.14
CA THR A 105 -16.61 3.87 -12.89
C THR A 105 -17.53 4.71 -12.01
N ALA A 106 -17.87 4.24 -10.80
CA ALA A 106 -18.71 4.99 -9.86
C ALA A 106 -18.08 6.35 -9.47
N LEU A 107 -16.76 6.38 -9.26
CA LEU A 107 -16.02 7.62 -8.99
C LEU A 107 -16.04 8.58 -10.18
N LEU A 108 -15.87 8.08 -11.40
CA LEU A 108 -15.91 8.89 -12.62
C LEU A 108 -17.29 9.48 -12.87
N GLU A 109 -18.36 8.71 -12.65
CA GLU A 109 -19.73 9.25 -12.75
C GLU A 109 -20.00 10.31 -11.68
N ALA A 110 -19.56 10.09 -10.45
CA ALA A 110 -19.65 11.11 -9.40
C ALA A 110 -18.86 12.38 -9.75
N TYR A 111 -17.68 12.25 -10.37
CA TYR A 111 -16.82 13.38 -10.75
C TYR A 111 -17.44 14.28 -11.83
N LYS A 112 -18.29 13.74 -12.70
CA LYS A 112 -19.01 14.50 -13.74
C LYS A 112 -20.05 15.47 -13.20
N ILE A 113 -20.37 15.43 -11.90
CA ILE A 113 -21.32 16.37 -11.29
C ILE A 113 -20.71 17.78 -11.26
N ASP A 114 -21.39 18.74 -11.88
CA ASP A 114 -20.91 20.13 -12.00
C ASP A 114 -20.81 20.85 -10.64
N ARG A 115 -21.85 20.72 -9.80
CA ARG A 115 -21.90 21.41 -8.51
C ARG A 115 -20.91 20.77 -7.55
N LYS A 116 -19.90 21.54 -7.12
CA LYS A 116 -18.81 21.08 -6.24
C LYS A 116 -19.30 20.29 -5.02
N ASP A 117 -20.25 20.80 -4.26
CA ASP A 117 -20.70 20.13 -3.03
C ASP A 117 -21.45 18.82 -3.32
N ALA A 118 -22.27 18.82 -4.38
CA ALA A 118 -22.96 17.62 -4.83
C ALA A 118 -21.97 16.56 -5.36
N ARG A 119 -20.91 16.98 -6.07
CA ARG A 119 -19.82 16.11 -6.51
C ARG A 119 -19.09 15.49 -5.33
N VAL A 120 -18.70 16.29 -4.34
CA VAL A 120 -18.03 15.78 -3.13
C VAL A 120 -18.93 14.77 -2.40
N SER A 121 -20.23 15.08 -2.26
CA SER A 121 -21.19 14.16 -1.65
C SER A 121 -21.30 12.84 -2.42
N ALA A 122 -21.44 12.91 -3.76
CA ALA A 122 -21.55 11.72 -4.60
C ALA A 122 -20.25 10.88 -4.60
N MET A 123 -19.08 11.51 -4.60
CA MET A 123 -17.80 10.79 -4.49
C MET A 123 -17.71 10.05 -3.15
N ARG A 124 -18.15 10.69 -2.05
CA ARG A 124 -18.21 10.02 -0.74
C ARG A 124 -19.17 8.84 -0.75
N SER A 125 -20.37 9.00 -1.30
CA SER A 125 -21.33 7.89 -1.46
C SER A 125 -20.76 6.76 -2.31
N ALA A 126 -20.14 7.05 -3.45
CA ALA A 126 -19.50 6.04 -4.30
C ALA A 126 -18.44 5.24 -3.52
N ILE A 127 -17.62 5.90 -2.71
CA ILE A 127 -16.62 5.25 -1.86
C ILE A 127 -17.28 4.38 -0.78
N LEU A 128 -18.31 4.87 -0.10
CA LEU A 128 -18.96 4.15 0.99
C LEU A 128 -19.77 2.96 0.51
N GLU A 129 -20.50 3.10 -0.60
CA GLU A 129 -21.49 2.15 -1.08
C GLU A 129 -20.91 1.13 -2.07
N THR A 130 -19.89 1.50 -2.86
CA THR A 130 -19.37 0.63 -3.93
C THR A 130 -18.08 -0.10 -3.54
N PHE A 131 -17.23 0.49 -2.70
CA PHE A 131 -15.95 -0.13 -2.38
C PHE A 131 -16.14 -1.29 -1.39
N PRO A 132 -15.50 -2.45 -1.65
CA PRO A 132 -15.32 -3.45 -0.62
C PRO A 132 -14.61 -2.85 0.60
N GLU A 133 -14.98 -3.33 1.78
CA GLU A 133 -14.49 -2.77 3.05
C GLU A 133 -12.95 -2.80 3.18
N PRO A 134 -12.23 -3.86 2.78
CA PRO A 134 -10.76 -3.87 2.79
C PRO A 134 -10.13 -2.84 1.85
N ASN A 135 -10.67 -2.69 0.64
CA ASN A 135 -10.23 -1.70 -0.35
C ASN A 135 -10.39 -0.27 0.19
N ARG A 136 -11.56 0.01 0.78
CA ARG A 136 -11.88 1.31 1.35
C ARG A 136 -10.94 1.64 2.51
N ARG A 137 -10.71 0.70 3.42
CA ARG A 137 -9.79 0.86 4.57
C ARG A 137 -8.37 1.14 4.09
N LEU A 138 -7.86 0.37 3.13
CA LEU A 138 -6.53 0.59 2.57
C LEU A 138 -6.39 1.98 1.95
N LEU A 139 -7.35 2.40 1.12
CA LEU A 139 -7.32 3.73 0.50
C LEU A 139 -7.44 4.85 1.51
N GLN A 140 -8.30 4.70 2.53
CA GLN A 140 -8.41 5.66 3.61
C GLN A 140 -7.10 5.76 4.39
N ARG A 141 -6.47 4.64 4.73
CA ARG A 141 -5.20 4.61 5.45
C ARG A 141 -4.09 5.26 4.63
N TYR A 142 -3.91 4.85 3.37
CA TYR A 142 -2.93 5.41 2.45
C TYR A 142 -3.16 6.92 2.24
N SER A 143 -4.41 7.33 2.01
CA SER A 143 -4.74 8.74 1.82
C SER A 143 -4.49 9.56 3.09
N LEU A 144 -4.82 9.02 4.27
CA LEU A 144 -4.55 9.70 5.55
C LEU A 144 -3.05 9.93 5.75
N SER A 145 -2.22 8.94 5.40
CA SER A 145 -0.77 9.03 5.50
C SER A 145 -0.16 10.06 4.54
N LEU A 146 -0.80 10.33 3.40
CA LEU A 146 -0.27 11.23 2.36
C LEU A 146 -0.92 12.61 2.29
N PHE A 147 -2.18 12.76 2.71
CA PHE A 147 -2.98 13.98 2.54
C PHE A 147 -3.23 14.74 3.85
N LEU A 148 -2.77 14.27 5.02
CA LEU A 148 -2.95 15.00 6.29
C LEU A 148 -1.99 16.19 6.49
N LYS A 149 -1.30 16.70 5.45
CA LYS A 149 -0.55 17.96 5.49
C LYS A 149 -0.67 18.72 4.19
#